data_AF-A0A2R7K560-F1
#
_entry.id   AF-A0A2R7K560-F1
#
_cell.length_a   1.000
_cell.length_b   1.000
_cell.length_c   1.000
_cell.angle_alpha   90.00
_cell.angle_beta   90.00
_cell.angle_gamma   90.00
#
_symmetry.space_group_name_H-M   'P 1'
#
loop_
_entity.id
_entity.type
_entity.pdbx_description
1 polymer ?
#
loop_
_entity_poly.entity_id
_entity_poly.type
_entity_poly.pdbx_seq_one_letter_code
_entity_poly.pdbx_strand_id
1 'polypeptide(L)'
;MSRVPVQNRKLTKLQIENLKLDNRLKREELLKLGIENFDLADEKMLTKIINYLMKNYRIVWRRSNFFKKLRQYPKVIKITINKLKNLVPGPEELSLNADDFENYILIDENIPDITGQTAEIDLISSALKNGKFKWKGFLNNQIIDFEMLDAPFKQQVFQGSIEHNNKVKLKVELKHSRKIDDTGKIRITRYYVTKVLSYSINGIDHERT
;
A
#
# COMPACT_ATOMS: atom_id res chain seq x y z
N MET A 1 -18.24 -28.34 32.02
CA MET A 1 -18.87 -26.99 32.07
C MET A 1 -18.45 -26.20 30.85
N SER A 2 -19.38 -25.91 29.93
CA SER A 2 -19.11 -25.16 28.70
C SER A 2 -19.14 -23.66 29.00
N ARG A 3 -18.03 -22.95 28.76
CA ARG A 3 -17.95 -21.49 28.90
C ARG A 3 -18.44 -20.85 27.60
N VAL A 4 -19.68 -20.37 27.61
CA VAL A 4 -20.20 -19.51 26.53
C VAL A 4 -19.47 -18.17 26.59
N PRO A 5 -18.90 -17.65 25.49
CA PRO A 5 -18.23 -16.35 25.51
C PRO A 5 -19.23 -15.24 25.79
N VAL A 6 -19.01 -14.48 26.87
CA VAL A 6 -19.82 -13.30 27.19
C VAL A 6 -19.53 -12.22 26.13
N GLN A 7 -20.49 -12.03 25.23
CA GLN A 7 -20.41 -11.03 24.17
C GLN A 7 -20.32 -9.63 24.81
N ASN A 8 -19.14 -9.01 24.73
CA ASN A 8 -18.86 -7.72 25.36
C ASN A 8 -19.63 -6.60 24.62
N ARG A 9 -20.78 -6.20 25.16
CA ARG A 9 -21.69 -5.18 24.58
C ARG A 9 -20.98 -3.89 24.18
N LYS A 10 -19.91 -3.49 24.89
CA LYS A 10 -19.11 -2.30 24.57
C LYS A 10 -18.29 -2.50 23.28
N LEU A 11 -17.69 -3.68 23.12
CA LEU A 11 -16.94 -4.05 21.92
C LEU A 11 -17.85 -4.10 20.68
N THR A 12 -19.06 -4.67 20.83
CA THR A 12 -20.05 -4.73 19.74
C THR A 12 -20.53 -3.34 19.32
N LYS A 13 -20.75 -2.42 20.28
CA LYS A 13 -21.10 -1.02 19.98
C LYS A 13 -19.99 -0.30 19.21
N LEU A 14 -18.73 -0.45 19.64
CA LEU A 14 -17.57 0.14 18.97
C LEU A 14 -17.38 -0.41 17.55
N GLN A 15 -17.65 -1.70 17.32
CA GLN A 15 -17.62 -2.29 15.98
C GLN A 15 -18.69 -1.69 15.07
N ILE A 16 -19.92 -1.50 15.56
CA ILE A 16 -21.02 -0.87 14.81
C ILE A 16 -20.67 0.58 14.47
N GLU A 17 -20.09 1.32 15.41
CA GLU A 17 -19.71 2.71 15.21
C GLU A 17 -18.60 2.86 14.16
N ASN A 18 -17.56 2.01 14.23
CA ASN A 18 -16.52 1.96 13.21
C ASN A 18 -17.09 1.62 11.82
N LEU A 19 -17.99 0.64 11.73
CA LEU A 19 -18.65 0.30 10.47
C LEU A 19 -19.48 1.46 9.91
N LYS A 20 -20.15 2.23 10.76
CA LYS A 20 -20.90 3.43 10.35
C LYS A 20 -19.96 4.52 9.83
N LEU A 21 -18.86 4.77 10.53
CA LEU A 21 -17.85 5.73 10.12
C LEU A 21 -17.22 5.36 8.77
N ASP A 22 -16.86 4.09 8.59
CA ASP A 22 -16.29 3.59 7.35
C ASP A 22 -17.28 3.70 6.17
N ASN A 23 -18.56 3.39 6.40
CA ASN A 23 -19.60 3.62 5.39
C ASN A 23 -19.78 5.11 5.05
N ARG A 24 -19.67 6.01 6.03
CA ARG A 24 -19.74 7.46 5.79
C ARG A 24 -18.57 7.94 4.93
N LEU A 25 -17.35 7.55 5.26
CA LEU A 25 -16.15 7.92 4.50
C LEU A 25 -16.23 7.43 3.04
N LYS A 26 -16.69 6.19 2.83
CA LYS A 26 -16.91 5.66 1.47
C LYS A 26 -17.94 6.47 0.69
N ARG A 27 -19.03 6.90 1.33
CA ARG A 27 -20.05 7.75 0.70
C ARG A 27 -19.49 9.13 0.33
N GLU A 28 -18.71 9.74 1.21
CA GLU A 28 -18.05 11.02 0.92
C GLU A 28 -17.03 10.90 -0.22
N GLU A 29 -16.31 9.80 -0.31
CA GLU A 29 -15.38 9.53 -1.42
C GLU A 29 -16.13 9.34 -2.76
N LEU A 30 -17.28 8.67 -2.75
CA LEU A 30 -18.15 8.56 -3.93
C LEU A 30 -18.71 9.92 -4.38
N LEU A 31 -19.11 10.78 -3.43
CA LEU A 31 -19.59 12.12 -3.71
C LEU A 31 -18.51 13.01 -4.35
N LYS A 32 -17.27 12.95 -3.84
CA LYS A 32 -16.11 13.65 -4.46
C LYS A 32 -15.85 13.23 -5.91
N LEU A 33 -16.28 12.04 -6.29
CA LEU A 33 -16.16 11.51 -7.65
C LEU A 33 -17.37 11.86 -8.54
N GLY A 34 -18.35 12.63 -8.05
CA GLY A 34 -19.54 13.05 -8.80
C GLY A 34 -20.54 11.92 -9.03
N ILE A 35 -20.55 10.91 -8.16
CA ILE A 35 -21.42 9.73 -8.23
C ILE A 35 -22.60 9.97 -7.30
N GLU A 36 -23.60 10.72 -7.76
CA GLU A 36 -24.76 11.11 -6.93
C GLU A 36 -25.92 10.10 -6.98
N ASN A 37 -26.08 9.35 -8.08
CA ASN A 37 -27.15 8.37 -8.25
C ASN A 37 -26.66 7.03 -8.81
N PHE A 38 -27.00 5.94 -8.14
CA PHE A 38 -26.64 4.57 -8.55
C PHE A 38 -27.67 3.97 -9.53
N ASP A 39 -28.12 4.75 -10.51
CA ASP A 39 -28.92 4.15 -11.59
C ASP A 39 -27.97 3.40 -12.53
N LEU A 40 -28.03 2.08 -12.44
CA LEU A 40 -27.23 1.08 -13.18
C LEU A 40 -27.35 1.17 -14.71
N ALA A 41 -28.04 2.17 -15.23
CA ALA A 41 -28.38 2.35 -16.64
C ALA A 41 -27.44 3.29 -17.40
N ASP A 42 -26.64 4.12 -16.74
CA ASP A 42 -25.73 5.02 -17.44
C ASP A 42 -24.36 4.35 -17.70
N GLU A 43 -24.18 3.86 -18.93
CA GLU A 43 -22.99 3.13 -19.40
C GLU A 43 -21.69 3.97 -19.23
N LYS A 44 -21.80 5.29 -19.34
CA LYS A 44 -20.67 6.21 -19.10
C LYS A 44 -20.26 6.22 -17.63
N MET A 45 -21.23 6.19 -16.72
CA MET A 45 -20.98 6.12 -15.28
C MET A 45 -20.36 4.78 -14.90
N LEU A 46 -20.87 3.67 -15.46
CA LEU A 46 -20.30 2.33 -15.26
C LEU A 46 -18.84 2.27 -15.71
N THR A 47 -18.52 2.84 -16.86
CA THR A 47 -17.14 2.92 -17.38
C THR A 47 -16.23 3.71 -16.43
N LYS A 48 -16.71 4.83 -15.88
CA LYS A 48 -15.95 5.59 -14.87
C LYS A 48 -15.69 4.77 -13.61
N ILE A 49 -16.70 4.03 -13.14
CA ILE A 49 -16.58 3.16 -11.95
C ILE A 49 -15.57 2.05 -12.22
N ILE A 50 -15.67 1.35 -13.36
CA ILE A 50 -14.72 0.29 -13.73
C ILE A 50 -13.30 0.85 -13.80
N ASN A 51 -13.11 1.99 -14.47
CA ASN A 51 -11.80 2.63 -14.56
C ASN A 51 -11.24 3.03 -13.19
N TYR A 52 -12.08 3.50 -12.28
CA TYR A 52 -11.68 3.78 -10.90
C TYR A 52 -11.30 2.49 -10.15
N LEU A 53 -12.10 1.42 -10.26
CA LEU A 53 -11.81 0.13 -9.64
C LEU A 53 -10.52 -0.51 -10.20
N MET A 54 -10.24 -0.32 -11.50
CA MET A 54 -9.01 -0.79 -12.12
C MET A 54 -7.76 -0.04 -11.64
N LYS A 55 -7.89 1.18 -11.08
CA LYS A 55 -6.78 1.85 -10.39
C LYS A 55 -6.48 1.25 -9.01
N ASN A 56 -7.42 0.48 -8.45
CA ASN A 56 -7.20 -0.18 -7.17
C ASN A 56 -6.33 -1.43 -7.35
N TYR A 57 -5.07 -1.31 -6.97
CA TYR A 57 -4.09 -2.38 -7.12
C TYR A 57 -4.52 -3.70 -6.46
N ARG A 58 -5.31 -3.68 -5.37
CA ARG A 58 -5.81 -4.91 -4.74
C ARG A 58 -6.78 -5.66 -5.65
N ILE A 59 -7.62 -4.96 -6.40
CA ILE A 59 -8.58 -5.57 -7.33
C ILE A 59 -7.82 -6.20 -8.50
N VAL A 60 -6.90 -5.44 -9.09
CA VAL A 60 -6.06 -5.91 -10.20
C VAL A 60 -5.24 -7.14 -9.79
N TRP A 61 -4.63 -7.11 -8.61
CA TRP A 61 -3.85 -8.22 -8.09
C TRP A 61 -4.70 -9.45 -7.78
N ARG A 62 -5.89 -9.30 -7.19
CA ARG A 62 -6.81 -10.43 -6.95
C ARG A 62 -7.23 -11.09 -8.25
N ARG A 63 -7.54 -10.28 -9.27
CA ARG A 63 -7.84 -10.78 -10.61
C ARG A 63 -6.65 -11.55 -11.17
N SER A 64 -5.45 -10.99 -11.11
CA SER A 64 -4.23 -11.67 -11.55
C SER A 64 -4.00 -13.00 -10.83
N ASN A 65 -4.17 -13.05 -9.52
CA ASN A 65 -3.96 -14.27 -8.76
C ASN A 65 -5.00 -15.36 -9.03
N PHE A 66 -6.25 -14.96 -9.31
CA PHE A 66 -7.26 -15.89 -9.79
C PHE A 66 -6.80 -16.58 -11.09
N PHE A 67 -6.33 -15.81 -12.07
CA PHE A 67 -5.85 -16.37 -13.33
C PHE A 67 -4.51 -17.14 -13.20
N LYS A 68 -3.59 -16.72 -12.31
CA LYS A 68 -2.39 -17.52 -11.96
C LYS A 68 -2.79 -18.92 -11.47
N LYS A 69 -3.78 -19.00 -10.57
CA LYS A 69 -4.27 -20.28 -10.05
C LYS A 69 -4.97 -21.12 -11.11
N LEU A 70 -5.78 -20.51 -11.96
CA LEU A 70 -6.44 -21.21 -13.08
C LEU A 70 -5.42 -21.80 -14.05
N ARG A 71 -4.38 -21.04 -14.42
CA ARG A 71 -3.31 -21.50 -15.31
C ARG A 71 -2.57 -22.72 -14.76
N GLN A 72 -2.35 -22.78 -13.44
CA GLN A 72 -1.70 -23.92 -12.78
C GLN A 72 -2.61 -25.15 -12.69
N TYR A 73 -3.90 -25.03 -12.99
CA TYR A 73 -4.87 -26.10 -12.87
C TYR A 73 -5.36 -26.57 -14.25
N PRO A 74 -4.70 -27.57 -14.86
CA PRO A 74 -4.92 -27.95 -16.26
C PRO A 74 -6.31 -28.50 -16.56
N LYS A 75 -7.12 -28.82 -15.53
CA LYS A 75 -8.50 -29.29 -15.70
C LYS A 75 -9.47 -28.17 -16.05
N VAL A 76 -9.11 -26.90 -15.85
CA VAL A 76 -9.94 -25.76 -16.27
C VAL A 76 -9.47 -25.26 -17.63
N ILE A 77 -10.26 -25.56 -18.65
CA ILE A 77 -9.97 -25.20 -20.05
C ILE A 77 -10.67 -23.90 -20.50
N LYS A 78 -11.72 -23.49 -19.79
CA LYS A 78 -12.57 -22.36 -20.14
C LYS A 78 -13.29 -21.81 -18.91
N ILE A 79 -13.49 -20.50 -18.86
CA ILE A 79 -14.41 -19.85 -17.94
C ILE A 79 -15.41 -18.99 -18.70
N THR A 80 -16.63 -18.90 -18.20
CA THR A 80 -17.68 -18.03 -18.75
C THR A 80 -18.17 -17.10 -17.64
N ILE A 81 -18.23 -15.82 -17.94
CA ILE A 81 -18.68 -14.77 -17.03
C ILE A 81 -19.95 -14.16 -17.62
N ASN A 82 -21.02 -14.14 -16.84
CA ASN A 82 -22.30 -13.55 -17.22
C ASN A 82 -22.68 -12.45 -16.21
N LYS A 83 -23.12 -11.30 -16.70
CA LYS A 83 -23.58 -10.19 -15.87
C LYS A 83 -25.01 -10.46 -15.42
N LEU A 84 -25.22 -10.60 -14.11
CA LEU A 84 -26.55 -10.75 -13.55
C LEU A 84 -27.27 -9.39 -13.46
N LYS A 85 -28.53 -9.36 -13.88
CA LYS A 85 -29.48 -8.27 -13.63
C LYS A 85 -30.68 -8.86 -12.89
N ASN A 86 -30.96 -8.38 -11.68
CA ASN A 86 -32.01 -8.93 -10.82
C ASN A 86 -31.89 -10.46 -10.61
N LEU A 87 -30.67 -10.95 -10.40
CA LEU A 87 -30.32 -12.38 -10.26
C LEU A 87 -30.57 -13.23 -11.51
N VAL A 88 -30.95 -12.62 -12.64
CA VAL A 88 -31.12 -13.29 -13.92
C VAL A 88 -29.88 -13.03 -14.79
N PRO A 89 -29.29 -14.07 -15.41
CA PRO A 89 -28.21 -13.91 -16.39
C PRO A 89 -28.63 -13.00 -17.55
N GLY A 90 -27.76 -12.08 -17.93
CA GLY A 90 -27.92 -11.30 -19.15
C GLY A 90 -27.68 -12.16 -20.40
N PRO A 91 -28.07 -11.66 -21.59
CA PRO A 91 -27.86 -12.38 -22.85
C PRO A 91 -26.39 -12.41 -23.27
N GLU A 92 -25.57 -11.49 -22.76
CA GLU A 92 -24.14 -11.39 -23.09
C GLU A 92 -23.29 -12.22 -22.14
N GLU A 93 -22.47 -13.11 -22.72
CA GLU A 93 -21.51 -13.93 -22.00
C GLU A 93 -20.09 -13.63 -22.47
N LEU A 94 -19.20 -13.39 -21.52
CA LEU A 94 -17.78 -13.31 -21.78
C LEU A 94 -17.14 -14.67 -21.52
N SER A 95 -16.75 -15.36 -22.59
CA SER A 95 -16.00 -16.61 -22.53
C SER A 95 -14.50 -16.34 -22.66
N LEU A 96 -13.69 -16.96 -21.79
CA LEU A 96 -12.22 -16.92 -21.84
C LEU A 96 -11.68 -18.34 -21.86
N ASN A 97 -10.80 -18.65 -22.81
CA ASN A 97 -10.12 -19.94 -22.88
C ASN A 97 -8.88 -19.93 -21.98
N ALA A 98 -8.34 -21.10 -21.68
CA ALA A 98 -7.14 -21.23 -20.85
C ALA A 98 -5.94 -20.44 -21.40
N ASP A 99 -5.80 -20.37 -22.71
CA ASP A 99 -4.74 -19.60 -23.39
C ASP A 99 -4.86 -18.09 -23.14
N ASP A 100 -6.08 -17.60 -22.89
CA ASP A 100 -6.33 -16.18 -22.61
C ASP A 100 -5.95 -15.78 -21.17
N PHE A 101 -5.75 -16.74 -20.26
CA PHE A 101 -5.53 -16.45 -18.84
C PHE A 101 -4.27 -15.63 -18.60
N GLU A 102 -3.23 -15.81 -19.42
CA GLU A 102 -1.97 -15.08 -19.30
C GLU A 102 -2.14 -13.57 -19.46
N ASN A 103 -3.10 -13.13 -20.29
CA ASN A 103 -3.40 -11.72 -20.53
C ASN A 103 -3.92 -10.98 -19.27
N TYR A 104 -4.33 -11.72 -18.24
CA TYR A 104 -4.87 -11.16 -17.00
C TYR A 104 -3.90 -11.29 -15.82
N ILE A 105 -2.71 -11.86 -16.03
CA ILE A 105 -1.70 -12.06 -14.98
C ILE A 105 -0.72 -10.88 -14.97
N LEU A 106 -0.53 -10.26 -13.80
CA LEU A 106 0.52 -9.26 -13.60
C LEU A 106 1.91 -9.91 -13.67
N ILE A 107 2.80 -9.29 -14.46
CA ILE A 107 4.19 -9.71 -14.63
C ILE A 107 5.01 -9.44 -13.36
N ASP A 108 4.71 -8.34 -12.65
CA ASP A 108 5.42 -7.95 -11.42
C ASP A 108 4.44 -7.79 -10.25
N GLU A 109 4.84 -8.31 -9.08
CA GLU A 109 4.16 -8.19 -7.80
C GLU A 109 4.60 -6.94 -7.02
N ASN A 110 5.62 -6.22 -7.52
CA ASN A 110 6.01 -4.93 -7.02
C ASN A 110 4.95 -3.89 -7.32
N ILE A 111 4.62 -3.11 -6.29
CA ILE A 111 3.74 -1.95 -6.39
C ILE A 111 4.65 -0.73 -6.57
N PRO A 112 4.26 0.25 -7.39
CA PRO A 112 4.99 1.51 -7.47
C PRO A 112 5.33 2.07 -6.08
N ASP A 113 6.60 2.45 -5.93
CA ASP A 113 7.13 3.05 -4.70
C ASP A 113 6.38 4.35 -4.38
N ILE A 114 6.23 4.67 -3.09
CA ILE A 114 5.81 6.02 -2.70
C ILE A 114 7.06 6.87 -2.58
N THR A 115 7.04 8.04 -3.20
CA THR A 115 8.13 9.02 -3.20
C THR A 115 7.63 10.37 -2.67
N GLY A 116 8.58 11.24 -2.27
CA GLY A 116 8.30 12.64 -1.95
C GLY A 116 7.57 12.87 -0.62
N GLN A 117 7.52 11.88 0.28
CA GLN A 117 6.99 12.10 1.63
C GLN A 117 8.06 12.68 2.54
N THR A 118 7.77 13.81 3.17
CA THR A 118 8.62 14.33 4.25
C THR A 118 8.33 13.59 5.54
N ALA A 119 9.37 13.13 6.22
CA ALA A 119 9.27 12.42 7.51
C ALA A 119 10.38 12.84 8.47
N GLU A 120 10.14 12.63 9.77
CA GLU A 120 11.17 12.73 10.82
C GLU A 120 11.62 11.31 11.20
N ILE A 121 12.94 11.08 11.20
CA ILE A 121 13.56 9.84 11.65
C ILE A 121 14.46 10.15 12.83
N ASP A 122 14.19 9.53 13.98
CA ASP A 122 15.10 9.54 15.12
C ASP A 122 16.17 8.47 14.90
N LEU A 123 17.42 8.87 14.73
CA LEU A 123 18.50 8.00 14.29
C LEU A 123 19.00 7.14 15.45
N ILE A 124 18.91 5.81 15.29
CA ILE A 124 19.46 4.84 16.25
C ILE A 124 20.91 4.52 15.89
N SER A 125 21.19 4.24 14.61
CA SER A 125 22.53 3.92 14.15
C SER A 125 22.72 4.21 12.66
N SER A 126 23.82 4.88 12.32
CA SER A 126 24.28 5.03 10.94
C SER A 126 25.05 3.79 10.49
N ALA A 127 25.06 3.53 9.18
CA ALA A 127 26.09 2.65 8.63
C ALA A 127 27.38 3.45 8.47
N LEU A 128 28.51 2.87 8.91
CA LEU A 128 29.85 3.49 8.84
C LEU A 128 30.76 2.88 7.76
N LYS A 129 30.22 1.96 6.94
CA LYS A 129 30.96 1.30 5.86
C LYS A 129 30.39 1.67 4.49
N ASN A 130 31.27 1.76 3.49
CA ASN A 130 30.88 1.92 2.10
C ASN A 130 30.12 0.68 1.61
N GLY A 131 28.94 0.89 1.03
CA GLY A 131 28.06 -0.16 0.54
C GLY A 131 26.57 0.13 0.74
N LYS A 132 25.74 -0.88 0.45
CA LYS A 132 24.28 -0.87 0.66
C LYS A 132 23.93 -1.33 2.08
N PHE A 133 24.57 -0.73 3.06
CA PHE A 133 24.31 -1.02 4.47
C PHE A 133 23.08 -0.25 4.96
N LYS A 134 22.28 -0.93 5.79
CA LYS A 134 21.07 -0.36 6.36
C LYS A 134 21.40 0.46 7.61
N TRP A 135 20.76 1.60 7.69
CA TRP A 135 20.71 2.48 8.85
C TRP A 135 19.46 2.12 9.67
N LYS A 136 19.48 2.40 10.97
CA LYS A 136 18.34 2.16 11.86
C LYS A 136 17.85 3.46 12.44
N GLY A 137 16.54 3.62 12.51
CA GLY A 137 15.91 4.76 13.17
C GLY A 137 14.48 4.47 13.58
N PHE A 138 13.91 5.34 14.41
CA PHE A 138 12.48 5.35 14.67
C PHE A 138 11.77 6.25 13.67
N LEU A 139 10.75 5.70 13.03
CA LEU A 139 9.77 6.43 12.23
C LEU A 139 8.39 6.19 12.86
N ASN A 140 7.72 7.23 13.34
CA ASN A 140 6.42 7.13 14.01
C ASN A 140 6.39 6.05 15.11
N ASN A 141 7.38 6.06 16.02
CA ASN A 141 7.57 5.10 17.12
C ASN A 141 7.80 3.64 16.68
N GLN A 142 8.06 3.38 15.40
CA GLN A 142 8.43 2.06 14.89
C GLN A 142 9.89 2.05 14.46
N ILE A 143 10.63 1.01 14.85
CA ILE A 143 12.00 0.80 14.38
C ILE A 143 11.93 0.39 12.91
N ILE A 144 12.64 1.13 12.07
CA ILE A 144 12.80 0.83 10.65
C ILE A 144 14.28 0.68 10.30
N ASP A 145 14.54 -0.20 9.34
CA ASP A 145 15.79 -0.21 8.62
C ASP A 145 15.61 0.58 7.31
N PHE A 146 16.55 1.46 6.98
CA PHE A 146 16.51 2.26 5.76
C PHE A 146 17.88 2.36 5.09
N GLU A 147 17.90 2.62 3.78
CA GLU A 147 19.13 2.93 3.05
C GLU A 147 19.28 4.45 2.87
N MET A 148 20.46 4.99 3.16
CA MET A 148 20.78 6.40 2.92
C MET A 148 21.28 6.59 1.48
N LEU A 149 20.46 7.22 0.63
CA LEU A 149 20.78 7.53 -0.76
C LEU A 149 21.31 8.96 -0.94
N ASP A 150 21.17 9.82 0.06
CA ASP A 150 21.80 11.15 0.10
C ASP A 150 23.32 10.99 0.24
N ALA A 151 24.02 10.93 -0.89
CA ALA A 151 25.47 10.72 -0.92
C ALA A 151 26.26 11.81 -0.18
N PRO A 152 25.97 13.11 -0.34
CA PRO A 152 26.63 14.17 0.43
C PRO A 152 26.47 14.00 1.95
N PHE A 153 25.25 13.69 2.43
CA PHE A 153 25.03 13.48 3.87
C PHE A 153 25.76 12.24 4.38
N LYS A 154 25.67 11.14 3.61
CA LYS A 154 26.35 9.89 3.92
C LYS A 154 27.86 10.09 4.04
N GLN A 155 28.45 10.93 3.18
CA GLN A 155 29.86 11.28 3.25
C GLN A 155 30.22 12.12 4.48
N GLN A 156 29.41 13.11 4.84
CA GLN A 156 29.61 13.90 6.08
C GLN A 156 29.62 13.01 7.32
N VAL A 157 28.71 12.04 7.36
CA VAL A 157 28.66 11.05 8.44
C VAL A 157 29.91 10.16 8.45
N PHE A 158 30.37 9.67 7.29
CA PHE A 158 31.58 8.85 7.21
C PHE A 158 32.86 9.59 7.61
N GLN A 159 32.92 10.89 7.35
CA GLN A 159 34.05 11.74 7.71
C GLN A 159 34.04 12.13 9.19
N GLY A 160 33.01 11.75 9.94
CA GLY A 160 32.87 12.09 11.37
C GLY A 160 32.43 13.54 11.61
N SER A 161 31.96 14.24 10.57
CA SER A 161 31.49 15.63 10.70
C SER A 161 30.16 15.77 11.45
N ILE A 162 29.49 14.64 11.70
CA ILE A 162 28.23 14.56 12.45
C ILE A 162 28.48 13.68 13.67
N GLU A 163 28.38 14.25 14.86
CA GLU A 163 28.50 13.52 16.11
C GLU A 163 27.35 12.52 16.24
N HIS A 164 27.69 11.24 16.34
CA HIS A 164 26.72 10.19 16.65
C HIS A 164 26.42 10.18 18.14
N ASN A 165 25.23 10.64 18.49
CA ASN A 165 24.66 10.47 19.82
C ASN A 165 23.20 10.04 19.73
N ASN A 166 22.62 9.75 20.88
CA ASN A 166 21.27 9.20 21.02
C ASN A 166 20.17 10.26 20.76
N LYS A 167 20.55 11.44 20.26
CA LYS A 167 19.69 12.61 20.07
C LYS A 167 19.88 13.22 18.68
N VAL A 168 20.02 12.37 17.67
CA VAL A 168 20.11 12.79 16.27
C VAL A 168 18.77 12.57 15.59
N LYS A 169 18.15 13.65 15.13
CA LYS A 169 16.89 13.60 14.38
C LYS A 169 17.09 14.08 12.96
N LEU A 170 16.51 13.39 11.98
CA LEU A 170 16.63 13.71 10.57
C LEU A 170 15.26 14.08 10.02
N LYS A 171 15.14 15.25 9.39
CA LYS A 171 14.01 15.59 8.54
C LYS A 171 14.37 15.23 7.11
N VAL A 172 13.64 14.30 6.51
CA VAL A 172 14.04 13.62 5.28
C VAL A 172 12.93 13.56 4.25
N GLU A 173 13.32 13.49 2.99
CA GLU A 173 12.50 12.94 1.93
C GLU A 173 12.62 11.41 1.95
N LEU A 174 11.49 10.76 2.19
CA LEU A 174 11.37 9.32 2.32
C LEU A 174 10.76 8.73 1.04
N LYS A 175 11.43 7.69 0.55
CA LYS A 175 10.91 6.77 -0.45
C LYS A 175 10.73 5.41 0.19
N HIS A 176 9.64 4.71 -0.11
CA HIS A 176 9.48 3.34 0.36
C HIS A 176 8.89 2.39 -0.68
N SER A 177 9.50 1.22 -0.77
CA SER A 177 9.06 0.15 -1.68
C SER A 177 8.00 -0.72 -1.04
N ARG A 178 7.04 -1.15 -1.86
CA ARG A 178 5.88 -1.91 -1.39
C ARG A 178 5.65 -3.13 -2.23
N LYS A 179 5.21 -4.20 -1.58
CA LYS A 179 4.72 -5.42 -2.21
C LYS A 179 3.35 -5.76 -1.68
N ILE A 180 2.58 -6.47 -2.49
CA ILE A 180 1.32 -7.06 -2.06
C ILE A 180 1.57 -8.53 -1.70
N ASP A 181 1.08 -8.95 -0.55
CA ASP A 181 1.15 -10.36 -0.13
C ASP A 181 -0.01 -11.18 -0.70
N ASP A 182 0.06 -12.51 -0.54
CA ASP A 182 -0.95 -13.48 -0.96
C ASP A 182 -2.37 -13.28 -0.39
N THR A 183 -2.53 -12.36 0.56
CA THR A 183 -3.85 -11.98 1.10
C THR A 183 -4.40 -10.70 0.45
N GLY A 184 -3.61 -10.04 -0.39
CA GLY A 184 -3.91 -8.75 -0.98
C GLY A 184 -3.59 -7.56 -0.07
N LYS A 185 -2.80 -7.77 1.00
CA LYS A 185 -2.35 -6.69 1.88
C LYS A 185 -1.04 -6.10 1.36
N ILE A 186 -1.02 -4.77 1.24
CA ILE A 186 0.17 -4.02 0.84
C ILE A 186 1.08 -3.89 2.06
N ARG A 187 2.34 -4.30 1.94
CA ARG A 187 3.37 -4.17 2.96
C ARG A 187 4.53 -3.35 2.43
N ILE A 188 5.10 -2.52 3.29
CA ILE A 188 6.36 -1.85 3.02
C ILE A 188 7.48 -2.89 3.17
N THR A 189 8.39 -2.91 2.21
CA THR A 189 9.51 -3.86 2.16
C THR A 189 10.85 -3.19 2.43
N ARG A 190 11.01 -1.93 2.02
CA ARG A 190 12.25 -1.17 2.16
C ARG A 190 11.95 0.32 2.30
N TYR A 191 12.76 0.99 3.10
CA TYR A 191 12.79 2.44 3.22
C TYR A 191 14.09 2.98 2.64
N TYR A 192 14.00 4.15 2.02
CA TYR A 192 15.13 4.88 1.46
C TYR A 192 14.99 6.34 1.83
N VAL A 193 16.07 6.92 2.35
CA VAL A 193 16.17 8.37 2.51
C VAL A 193 16.82 8.92 1.25
N THR A 194 16.05 9.65 0.45
CA THR A 194 16.53 10.22 -0.81
C THR A 194 17.29 11.52 -0.60
N LYS A 195 16.82 12.35 0.33
CA LYS A 195 17.45 13.62 0.72
C LYS A 195 17.24 13.87 2.21
N VAL A 196 18.27 14.35 2.91
CA VAL A 196 18.15 14.91 4.25
C VAL A 196 18.00 16.42 4.10
N LEU A 197 16.83 16.94 4.47
CA LEU A 197 16.44 18.35 4.37
C LEU A 197 17.03 19.17 5.52
N SER A 198 16.97 18.62 6.73
CA SER A 198 17.59 19.18 7.92
C SER A 198 17.86 18.07 8.92
N TYR A 199 18.72 18.34 9.89
CA TYR A 199 18.98 17.43 11.00
C TYR A 199 19.18 18.20 12.29
N SER A 200 18.87 17.57 13.41
CA SER A 200 19.05 18.11 14.76
C SER A 200 20.01 17.23 15.53
N ILE A 201 20.99 17.82 16.20
CA ILE A 201 21.91 17.13 17.11
C ILE A 201 21.78 17.76 18.48
N ASN A 202 21.40 16.99 19.50
CA ASN A 202 21.18 17.50 20.86
C ASN A 202 20.17 18.68 20.93
N GLY A 203 19.26 18.78 19.94
CA GLY A 203 18.29 19.89 19.85
C GLY A 203 18.81 21.14 19.12
N ILE A 204 20.01 21.09 18.55
CA ILE A 204 20.55 22.14 17.68
C ILE A 204 20.23 21.75 16.24
N ASP A 205 19.45 22.59 15.56
CA ASP A 205 19.00 22.35 14.19
C ASP A 205 20.00 22.85 13.16
N HIS A 206 20.19 22.05 12.11
CA HIS A 206 21.05 22.32 10.97
C HIS A 206 20.23 22.16 9.69
N GLU A 207 20.03 23.25 8.97
CA GLU A 207 19.36 23.23 7.67
C GLU A 207 20.35 22.88 6.55
N ARG A 208 19.86 22.16 5.53
CA ARG A 208 20.64 21.83 4.33
C ARG A 208 19.95 22.44 3.12
N THR A 209 20.70 23.28 2.41
CA THR A 209 20.28 23.93 1.16
C THR A 209 20.14 22.90 0.03
#